data_AF-A0A940UYQ1-F1
#
_entry.id   AF-A0A940UYQ1-F1
#
_cell.length_a   1.000
_cell.length_b   1.000
_cell.length_c   1.000
_cell.angle_alpha   90.00
_cell.angle_beta   90.00
_cell.angle_gamma   90.00
#
_symmetry.space_group_name_H-M   'P 1'
#
loop_
_entity.id
_entity.type
_entity.pdbx_description
1 polymer ?
#
loop_
_entity_poly.entity_id
_entity_poly.type
_entity_poly.pdbx_seq_one_letter_code
_entity_poly.pdbx_strand_id
1 'polypeptide(L)'
;MKRKILFVTFAAACLFVITVFCTALPLCAQQPDQAEKFQEYRSAIQNAHGIDIRDFTDSMKGGRADGKQITRYDLQQLIMGVTVEKEHTTDKLRALEISMDHLEEFPDYYTRLHHMEEDAEKEKAQKKAN
;
A
#
# COMPACT_ATOMS: atom_id res chain seq x y z
N MET A 1 68.57 44.19 -9.71
CA MET A 1 68.35 43.30 -8.55
C MET A 1 67.17 42.37 -8.84
N LYS A 2 67.40 41.05 -8.73
CA LYS A 2 66.48 39.92 -8.39
C LYS A 2 65.24 39.67 -9.30
N ARG A 3 65.27 38.64 -10.18
CA ARG A 3 64.71 37.25 -10.08
C ARG A 3 63.27 37.16 -10.66
N LYS A 4 63.09 36.62 -11.88
CA LYS A 4 62.84 35.21 -12.31
C LYS A 4 61.48 34.62 -11.87
N ILE A 5 60.88 33.84 -12.81
CA ILE A 5 59.89 32.72 -12.71
C ILE A 5 58.67 33.04 -13.59
N LEU A 6 58.49 32.52 -14.82
CA LEU A 6 58.45 31.14 -15.37
C LEU A 6 57.11 30.42 -15.13
N PHE A 7 56.64 29.77 -16.21
CA PHE A 7 55.57 28.76 -16.32
C PHE A 7 54.16 29.25 -16.63
N VAL A 8 53.34 28.58 -17.44
CA VAL A 8 53.50 27.64 -18.57
C VAL A 8 52.10 27.56 -19.20
N THR A 9 52.05 27.34 -20.50
CA THR A 9 50.88 26.97 -21.31
C THR A 9 50.09 25.80 -20.71
N PHE A 10 48.75 25.86 -20.67
CA PHE A 10 47.89 24.71 -20.97
C PHE A 10 46.47 25.17 -21.30
N ALA A 11 46.28 25.53 -22.57
CA ALA A 11 44.96 25.52 -23.19
C ALA A 11 44.58 24.06 -23.50
N ALA A 12 43.27 23.80 -23.59
CA ALA A 12 42.63 22.55 -24.03
C ALA A 12 42.32 21.50 -22.95
N ALA A 13 41.30 21.75 -22.14
CA ALA A 13 40.50 20.69 -21.50
C ALA A 13 39.13 21.20 -20.99
N CYS A 14 38.31 21.88 -21.81
CA CYS A 14 36.98 22.33 -21.33
C CYS A 14 35.78 22.09 -22.27
N LEU A 15 35.93 21.44 -23.43
CA LEU A 15 34.81 21.35 -24.39
C LEU A 15 34.48 19.94 -24.89
N PHE A 16 34.66 18.91 -24.05
CA PHE A 16 34.19 17.55 -24.34
C PHE A 16 33.58 16.88 -23.10
N VAL A 17 32.79 17.64 -22.33
CA VAL A 17 32.02 17.12 -21.18
C VAL A 17 30.54 17.51 -21.29
N ILE A 18 30.08 17.95 -22.47
CA ILE A 18 28.72 18.46 -22.67
C ILE A 18 27.76 17.40 -23.29
N THR A 19 28.22 16.22 -23.71
CA THR A 19 27.38 15.29 -24.51
C THR A 19 26.96 13.98 -23.84
N VAL A 20 27.24 13.71 -22.55
CA VAL A 20 26.91 12.40 -21.93
C VAL A 20 26.07 12.51 -20.65
N PHE A 21 25.53 13.69 -20.31
CA PHE A 21 24.75 13.87 -19.07
C PHE A 21 23.30 14.33 -19.31
N CYS A 22 22.67 13.97 -20.43
CA CYS A 22 21.33 14.50 -20.75
C CYS A 22 20.26 13.49 -21.19
N THR A 23 20.47 12.18 -21.22
CA THR A 23 19.34 11.24 -21.45
C THR A 23 19.48 9.92 -20.70
N ALA A 24 19.53 9.99 -19.38
CA ALA A 24 18.97 8.93 -18.56
C ALA A 24 18.06 9.62 -17.56
N LEU A 25 16.86 10.01 -18.00
CA LEU A 25 15.77 10.25 -17.06
C LEU A 25 15.56 8.92 -16.36
N PRO A 26 15.85 8.80 -15.05
CA PRO A 26 15.37 7.65 -14.35
C PRO A 26 13.84 7.73 -14.46
N LEU A 27 13.19 6.68 -14.96
CA LEU A 27 11.82 6.38 -14.59
C LEU A 27 11.82 6.12 -13.08
N CYS A 28 12.03 7.17 -12.28
CA CYS A 28 11.77 7.12 -10.86
C CYS A 28 10.26 7.00 -10.76
N ALA A 29 9.78 5.80 -10.39
CA ALA A 29 8.40 5.60 -10.00
C ALA A 29 8.04 6.68 -8.96
N GLN A 30 7.26 7.67 -9.37
CA GLN A 30 6.79 8.71 -8.49
C GLN A 30 5.75 8.03 -7.60
N GLN A 31 6.13 7.70 -6.36
CA GLN A 31 5.17 7.11 -5.43
C GLN A 31 4.02 8.12 -5.25
N PRO A 32 2.76 7.65 -5.31
CA PRO A 32 1.61 8.53 -5.19
C PRO A 32 1.73 9.33 -3.90
N ASP A 33 1.32 10.60 -3.97
CA ASP A 33 1.31 11.41 -2.77
C ASP A 33 0.38 10.76 -1.72
N GLN A 34 0.68 10.90 -0.43
CA GLN A 34 -0.09 10.22 0.64
C GLN A 34 -1.57 10.62 0.64
N ALA A 35 -1.90 11.85 0.24
CA ALA A 35 -3.28 12.32 0.07
C ALA A 35 -3.95 11.74 -1.18
N GLU A 36 -3.22 11.55 -2.28
CA GLU A 36 -3.70 10.83 -3.47
C GLU A 36 -4.04 9.38 -3.13
N LYS A 37 -3.13 8.68 -2.44
CA LYS A 37 -3.38 7.31 -1.96
C LYS A 37 -4.58 7.24 -1.02
N PHE A 38 -4.69 8.20 -0.09
CA PHE A 38 -5.85 8.27 0.80
C PHE A 38 -7.17 8.47 0.03
N GLN A 39 -7.16 9.35 -0.98
CA GLN A 39 -8.35 9.63 -1.79
C GLN A 39 -8.76 8.42 -2.64
N GLU A 40 -7.79 7.67 -3.19
CA GLU A 40 -8.03 6.40 -3.88
C GLU A 40 -8.74 5.40 -2.95
N TYR A 41 -8.17 5.16 -1.76
CA TYR A 41 -8.72 4.22 -0.77
C TYR A 41 -10.13 4.63 -0.35
N ARG A 42 -10.31 5.91 -0.05
CA ARG A 42 -11.60 6.47 0.34
C ARG A 42 -12.66 6.24 -0.72
N SER A 43 -12.35 6.57 -1.98
CA SER A 43 -13.27 6.37 -3.10
C SER A 43 -13.60 4.89 -3.31
N ALA A 44 -12.61 4.01 -3.27
CA ALA A 44 -12.81 2.58 -3.47
C ALA A 44 -13.64 1.93 -2.36
N ILE A 45 -13.32 2.20 -1.09
CA ILE A 45 -14.03 1.65 0.08
C ILE A 45 -15.46 2.22 0.16
N GLN A 46 -15.65 3.52 -0.14
CA GLN A 46 -16.97 4.12 -0.24
C GLN A 46 -17.81 3.46 -1.34
N ASN A 47 -17.24 3.22 -2.51
CA ASN A 47 -17.96 2.58 -3.62
C ASN A 47 -18.30 1.12 -3.32
N ALA A 48 -17.41 0.37 -2.69
CA ALA A 48 -17.61 -1.04 -2.39
C ALA A 48 -18.62 -1.28 -1.24
N HIS A 49 -18.51 -0.49 -0.16
CA HIS A 49 -19.22 -0.77 1.09
C HIS A 49 -20.07 0.37 1.63
N GLY A 50 -20.01 1.54 1.00
CA GLY A 50 -20.67 2.74 1.49
C GLY A 50 -20.08 3.24 2.80
N ILE A 51 -18.77 3.08 2.99
CA ILE A 51 -18.00 3.56 4.15
C ILE A 51 -17.16 4.76 3.72
N ASP A 52 -17.34 5.91 4.38
CA ASP A 52 -16.44 7.05 4.20
C ASP A 52 -15.34 6.94 5.26
N ILE A 53 -14.11 6.61 4.84
CA ILE A 53 -12.99 6.42 5.77
C ILE A 53 -12.58 7.71 6.50
N ARG A 54 -13.13 8.88 6.15
CA ARG A 54 -13.00 10.10 6.97
C ARG A 54 -13.72 9.99 8.31
N ASP A 55 -14.77 9.18 8.36
CA ASP A 55 -15.56 8.94 9.56
C ASP A 55 -14.96 7.80 10.40
N PHE A 56 -13.91 7.13 9.88
CA PHE A 56 -13.23 6.07 10.59
C PHE A 56 -12.52 6.62 11.83
N THR A 57 -12.85 6.02 12.97
CA THR A 57 -12.13 6.19 14.22
C THR A 57 -11.99 4.81 14.84
N ASP A 58 -10.77 4.49 15.25
CA ASP A 58 -10.43 3.31 16.05
C ASP A 58 -11.29 3.29 17.33
N SER A 59 -12.07 2.23 17.51
CA SER A 59 -13.14 2.10 18.49
C SER A 59 -12.98 0.87 19.39
N MET A 60 -12.31 -0.17 18.91
CA MET A 60 -12.04 -1.44 19.57
C MET A 60 -10.67 -1.37 20.26
N LYS A 61 -10.64 -1.48 21.58
CA LYS A 61 -9.38 -1.48 22.31
C LYS A 61 -8.65 -2.81 22.17
N GLY A 62 -7.35 -2.76 21.90
CA GLY A 62 -6.46 -3.93 21.93
C GLY A 62 -6.36 -4.65 20.59
N GLY A 63 -6.87 -4.04 19.53
CA GLY A 63 -6.59 -4.46 18.17
C GLY A 63 -5.10 -4.33 17.85
N ARG A 64 -4.64 -5.10 16.87
CA ARG A 64 -3.23 -5.07 16.45
C ARG A 64 -2.97 -3.88 15.54
N ALA A 65 -4.02 -3.41 14.87
CA ALA A 65 -4.00 -2.23 14.01
C ALA A 65 -4.31 -0.93 14.77
N ASP A 66 -4.38 -0.93 16.10
CA ASP A 66 -4.68 0.26 16.90
C ASP A 66 -3.77 1.45 16.49
N GLY A 67 -4.40 2.58 16.15
CA GLY A 67 -3.73 3.80 15.70
C GLY A 67 -2.97 3.71 14.37
N LYS A 68 -3.11 2.63 13.59
CA LYS A 68 -2.49 2.50 12.26
C LYS A 68 -3.33 3.18 11.18
N GLN A 69 -2.67 3.68 10.14
CA GLN A 69 -3.35 4.27 8.99
C GLN A 69 -3.94 3.19 8.09
N ILE A 70 -5.18 3.36 7.64
CA ILE A 70 -5.89 2.46 6.71
C ILE A 70 -5.06 2.22 5.44
N THR A 71 -4.39 3.26 4.93
CA THR A 71 -3.57 3.21 3.70
C THR A 71 -2.30 2.36 3.83
N ARG A 72 -2.01 1.81 5.01
CA ARG A 72 -0.90 0.85 5.24
C ARG A 72 -1.20 -0.52 4.63
N TYR A 73 -2.46 -0.90 4.56
CA TYR A 73 -2.89 -2.24 4.14
C TYR A 73 -3.21 -2.28 2.65
N ASP A 74 -3.24 -3.49 2.08
CA ASP A 74 -3.67 -3.70 0.70
C ASP A 74 -5.17 -3.35 0.55
N LEU A 75 -5.50 -2.55 -0.46
CA LEU A 75 -6.85 -2.04 -0.67
C LEU A 75 -7.84 -3.16 -0.99
N GLN A 76 -7.43 -4.17 -1.77
CA GLN A 76 -8.31 -5.29 -2.12
C GLN A 76 -8.58 -6.16 -0.89
N GLN A 77 -7.57 -6.39 -0.06
CA GLN A 77 -7.74 -7.11 1.20
C GLN A 77 -8.70 -6.39 2.15
N LEU A 78 -8.65 -5.05 2.25
CA LEU A 78 -9.61 -4.28 3.04
C LEU A 78 -11.04 -4.45 2.52
N ILE A 79 -11.23 -4.41 1.20
CA ILE A 79 -12.56 -4.58 0.58
C ILE A 79 -13.08 -6.00 0.78
N MET A 80 -12.22 -7.02 0.60
CA MET A 80 -12.56 -8.41 0.90
C MET A 80 -12.92 -8.58 2.37
N GLY A 81 -12.10 -8.03 3.27
CA GLY A 81 -12.28 -8.15 4.70
C GLY A 81 -13.60 -7.56 5.19
N VAL A 82 -13.92 -6.34 4.77
CA VAL A 82 -15.19 -5.71 5.13
C VAL A 82 -16.37 -6.56 4.64
N THR A 83 -16.24 -7.25 3.50
CA THR A 83 -17.28 -8.17 3.02
C THR A 83 -17.49 -9.34 3.98
N VAL A 84 -16.39 -9.98 4.41
CA VAL A 84 -16.39 -11.11 5.34
C VAL A 84 -16.90 -10.69 6.73
N GLU A 85 -16.33 -9.64 7.32
CA GLU A 85 -16.68 -9.25 8.69
C GLU A 85 -18.12 -8.76 8.85
N LYS A 86 -18.77 -8.33 7.76
CA LYS A 86 -20.20 -8.01 7.74
C LYS A 86 -21.10 -9.22 8.01
N GLU A 87 -20.57 -10.45 7.94
CA GLU A 87 -21.27 -11.65 8.41
C GLU A 87 -21.38 -11.70 9.94
N HIS A 88 -20.53 -10.97 10.64
CA HIS A 88 -20.41 -10.99 12.10
C HIS A 88 -20.82 -9.67 12.77
N THR A 89 -20.84 -8.57 12.03
CA THR A 89 -21.28 -7.27 12.54
C THR A 89 -22.10 -6.48 11.51
N THR A 90 -23.10 -5.73 11.98
CA THR A 90 -23.84 -4.78 11.14
C THR A 90 -23.17 -3.42 11.06
N ASP A 91 -22.20 -3.14 11.93
CA ASP A 91 -21.43 -1.90 11.92
C ASP A 91 -20.28 -2.01 10.91
N LYS A 92 -20.37 -1.20 9.86
CA LYS A 92 -19.42 -1.21 8.75
C LYS A 92 -18.05 -0.66 9.13
N LEU A 93 -17.98 0.32 10.04
CA LEU A 93 -16.70 0.85 10.52
C LEU A 93 -16.01 -0.17 11.42
N ARG A 94 -16.78 -0.88 12.24
CA ARG A 94 -16.29 -2.03 13.00
C ARG A 94 -15.75 -3.14 12.08
N ALA A 95 -16.47 -3.47 11.01
CA ALA A 95 -16.01 -4.46 10.03
C ALA A 95 -14.66 -4.04 9.40
N LEU A 96 -14.51 -2.76 9.06
CA LEU A 96 -13.25 -2.21 8.55
C LEU A 96 -12.11 -2.29 9.58
N GLU A 97 -12.41 -1.98 10.84
CA GLU A 97 -11.45 -2.06 11.95
C GLU A 97 -10.94 -3.50 12.17
N ILE A 98 -11.83 -4.48 12.25
CA ILE A 98 -11.48 -5.90 12.38
C ILE A 98 -10.65 -6.34 11.16
N SER A 99 -11.00 -5.87 9.96
CA SER A 99 -10.23 -6.15 8.75
C SER A 99 -8.80 -5.63 8.84
N MET A 100 -8.60 -4.42 9.40
CA MET A 100 -7.27 -3.87 9.61
C MET A 100 -6.48 -4.70 10.63
N ASP A 101 -7.11 -5.15 11.70
CA ASP A 101 -6.45 -5.99 12.72
C ASP A 101 -5.89 -7.27 12.12
N HIS A 102 -6.71 -7.98 11.33
CA HIS A 102 -6.28 -9.20 10.65
C HIS A 102 -5.15 -8.95 9.64
N LEU A 103 -5.18 -7.82 8.94
CA LEU A 103 -4.14 -7.46 7.96
C LEU A 103 -2.82 -7.00 8.59
N GLU A 104 -2.85 -6.53 9.84
CA GLU A 104 -1.63 -6.31 10.61
C GLU A 104 -1.01 -7.64 11.10
N GLU A 105 -1.78 -8.73 11.21
CA GLU A 105 -1.24 -10.07 11.45
C GLU A 105 -0.61 -10.66 10.19
N PHE A 106 -1.38 -10.66 9.09
CA PHE A 106 -0.97 -11.22 7.81
C PHE A 106 -1.45 -10.34 6.65
N PRO A 107 -0.56 -9.81 5.80
CA PRO A 107 -0.94 -8.90 4.72
C PRO A 107 -1.93 -9.47 3.69
N ASP A 108 -2.04 -10.80 3.59
CA ASP A 108 -2.90 -11.54 2.64
C ASP A 108 -3.99 -12.36 3.36
N TYR A 109 -4.37 -11.98 4.58
CA TYR A 109 -5.27 -12.73 5.46
C TYR A 109 -6.54 -13.23 4.76
N TYR A 110 -7.26 -12.34 4.08
CA TYR A 110 -8.55 -12.68 3.47
C TYR A 110 -8.43 -13.57 2.24
N THR A 111 -7.30 -13.51 1.54
CA THR A 111 -7.01 -14.50 0.48
C THR A 111 -6.77 -15.89 1.06
N ARG A 112 -6.06 -16.01 2.19
CA ARG A 112 -5.88 -17.29 2.87
C ARG A 112 -7.20 -17.85 3.38
N LEU A 113 -8.01 -17.00 4.00
CA LEU A 113 -9.33 -17.37 4.50
C LEU A 113 -10.23 -17.89 3.38
N HIS A 114 -10.32 -17.15 2.27
CA HIS A 114 -11.10 -17.56 1.11
C HIS A 114 -10.74 -18.96 0.61
N HIS A 115 -9.44 -19.25 0.43
CA HIS A 115 -9.02 -20.59 0.01
C HIS A 115 -9.35 -21.68 1.03
N MET A 116 -9.18 -21.40 2.33
CA MET A 116 -9.53 -22.34 3.40
C MET A 116 -11.03 -22.68 3.39
N GLU A 117 -11.89 -21.68 3.18
CA GLU A 117 -13.33 -21.86 3.12
C GLU A 117 -13.77 -22.61 1.87
N GLU A 118 -13.19 -22.30 0.70
CA GLU A 118 -13.46 -23.02 -0.54
C GLU A 118 -13.14 -24.52 -0.42
N ASP A 119 -12.01 -24.85 0.20
CA ASP A 119 -11.60 -26.24 0.39
C ASP A 119 -12.53 -26.96 1.39
N ALA A 120 -12.92 -26.30 2.47
CA ALA A 120 -13.90 -26.84 3.43
C ALA A 120 -15.27 -27.12 2.77
N GLU A 121 -15.75 -26.24 1.89
CA GLU A 121 -17.01 -26.46 1.18
C GLU A 121 -16.91 -27.60 0.15
N LYS A 122 -15.77 -27.74 -0.56
CA LYS A 122 -15.53 -28.89 -1.44
C LYS A 122 -15.54 -30.21 -0.67
N GLU A 123 -14.85 -30.28 0.47
CA GLU A 123 -14.84 -31.47 1.32
C GLU A 123 -16.24 -31.83 1.83
N LYS A 124 -17.01 -30.82 2.27
CA LYS A 124 -18.39 -30.99 2.73
C LYS A 124 -19.31 -31.47 1.61
N ALA A 125 -19.14 -30.97 0.38
CA ALA A 125 -19.90 -31.43 -0.78
C ALA A 125 -19.57 -32.90 -1.12
N GLN A 126 -18.29 -33.29 -1.10
CA GLN A 126 -17.86 -34.67 -1.32
C GLN A 126 -18.42 -35.63 -0.26
N LYS A 127 -18.41 -35.23 1.02
CA LYS A 127 -18.99 -36.02 2.13
C LYS A 127 -20.51 -36.22 2.00
N LYS A 128 -21.23 -35.29 1.37
CA LYS A 128 -22.67 -35.43 1.09
C LYS A 128 -22.98 -36.31 -0.11
N ALA A 129 -22.01 -36.51 -1.01
CA ALA A 129 -22.18 -37.30 -2.22
C ALA A 129 -21.85 -38.79 -2.03
N ASN A 130 -21.19 -39.15 -0.93
CA ASN A 130 -20.84 -40.52 -0.53
C ASN A 130 -21.82 -41.06 0.51
#